data_AF-A0A2E1U1Y4-F1
#
_entry.id   AF-A0A2E1U1Y4-F1
#
_cell.length_a   1.000
_cell.length_b   1.000
_cell.length_c   1.000
_cell.angle_alpha   90.00
_cell.angle_beta   90.00
_cell.angle_gamma   90.00
#
_symmetry.space_group_name_H-M   'P 1'
#
loop_
_entity.id
_entity.type
_entity.pdbx_description
1 polymer ?
#
loop_
_entity_poly.entity_id
_entity_poly.type
_entity_poly.pdbx_seq_one_letter_code
_entity_poly.pdbx_strand_id
1 'polypeptide(L)'
;MAINQAVIFTKPIYHLPFSITPDALRDRVEAFLVNRGFYIRTQRCVNGQTLHSQGTMDQHYVVYSKAVRLETLDTLVMSEAGLARFEERFGASWEDEKKAGRLMTTDQLIAKKGLAITDLLHAWEDQLASGQTLKVQSGLIVAFVEAFDAYVINGFYPAMAERFHHADNVMHYFVVEFDSADCSWESFRKEVLGVTNSSKAAPTSLRGQLFADFPVELPGSDNFVHGSAGPLEGFAERLVHEEEVGLATSPIGVYLQRRGVSAVTFRAWSARKPIVELAALFDLTEEKNSDEILPILDVIDFR
;
A
#
# COMPACT_ATOMS: atom_id res chain seq x y z
N MET A 1 18.98 12.71 -17.10
CA MET A 1 19.06 11.54 -16.20
C MET A 1 18.46 11.97 -14.89
N ALA A 2 17.39 11.29 -14.47
CA ALA A 2 16.70 11.56 -13.23
C ALA A 2 16.99 10.44 -12.23
N ILE A 3 17.08 10.80 -10.96
CA ILE A 3 17.18 9.82 -9.89
C ILE A 3 15.76 9.44 -9.48
N ASN A 4 15.51 8.14 -9.37
CA ASN A 4 14.35 7.60 -8.69
C ASN A 4 14.72 7.31 -7.25
N GLN A 5 13.76 7.50 -6.34
CA GLN A 5 13.94 7.19 -4.93
C GLN A 5 12.71 6.49 -4.38
N ALA A 6 12.85 5.22 -4.04
CA ALA A 6 11.76 4.37 -3.56
C ALA A 6 11.88 4.07 -2.07
N VAL A 7 10.73 3.89 -1.44
CA VAL A 7 10.62 3.29 -0.11
C VAL A 7 10.42 1.79 -0.27
N ILE A 8 11.15 1.01 0.51
CA ILE A 8 11.01 -0.44 0.62
C ILE A 8 10.92 -0.78 2.10
N PHE A 9 10.06 -1.73 2.48
CA PHE A 9 10.19 -2.36 3.80
C PHE A 9 9.84 -3.84 3.77
N THR A 10 10.40 -4.60 4.71
CA THR A 10 10.07 -6.02 4.90
C THR A 10 8.69 -6.16 5.53
N LYS A 11 7.88 -7.08 5.00
CA LYS A 11 6.60 -7.45 5.57
C LYS A 11 6.79 -8.41 6.76
N PRO A 12 5.79 -8.54 7.65
CA PRO A 12 5.83 -9.49 8.75
C PRO A 12 5.94 -10.92 8.22
N ILE A 13 6.77 -11.73 8.87
CA ILE A 13 7.00 -13.14 8.52
C ILE A 13 6.87 -14.09 9.73
N TYR A 14 6.60 -13.56 10.92
CA TYR A 14 6.54 -14.35 12.16
C TYR A 14 5.40 -15.40 12.15
N HIS A 15 4.34 -15.16 11.37
CA HIS A 15 3.21 -16.07 11.20
C HIS A 15 3.44 -17.14 10.13
N LEU A 16 4.54 -17.06 9.39
CA LEU A 16 4.87 -18.00 8.34
C LEU A 16 5.59 -19.24 8.92
N PRO A 17 5.45 -20.42 8.30
CA PRO A 17 5.97 -21.67 8.85
C PRO A 17 7.51 -21.83 8.69
N PHE A 18 8.22 -20.82 8.18
CA PHE A 18 9.64 -20.91 7.81
C PHE A 18 10.54 -20.20 8.84
N SER A 19 11.75 -20.74 9.04
CA SER A 19 12.70 -20.27 10.06
C SER A 19 13.61 -19.11 9.63
N ILE A 20 13.22 -18.31 8.63
CA ILE A 20 13.99 -17.10 8.29
C ILE A 20 13.68 -16.00 9.31
N THR A 21 14.72 -15.38 9.88
CA THR A 21 14.55 -14.26 10.81
C THR A 21 14.32 -12.95 10.05
N PRO A 22 13.69 -11.93 10.66
CA PRO A 22 13.55 -10.61 10.04
C PRO A 22 14.90 -10.01 9.60
N ASP A 23 15.94 -10.21 10.40
CA ASP A 23 17.31 -9.80 10.10
C ASP A 23 17.87 -10.51 8.85
N ALA A 24 17.67 -11.82 8.73
CA ALA A 24 18.12 -12.57 7.57
C ALA A 24 17.34 -12.19 6.29
N LEU A 25 16.05 -11.87 6.42
CA LEU A 25 15.27 -11.32 5.31
C LEU A 25 15.81 -9.95 4.89
N ARG A 26 16.08 -9.05 5.84
CA ARG A 26 16.73 -7.76 5.58
C ARG A 26 18.05 -7.94 4.85
N ASP A 27 18.93 -8.81 5.32
CA ASP A 27 20.26 -9.00 4.71
C ASP A 27 20.14 -9.47 3.25
N ARG A 28 19.16 -10.33 2.94
CA ARG A 28 18.85 -10.74 1.56
C ARG A 28 18.35 -9.59 0.70
N VAL A 29 17.45 -8.75 1.24
CA VAL A 29 16.93 -7.56 0.54
C VAL A 29 18.06 -6.58 0.25
N GLU A 30 18.88 -6.27 1.26
CA GLU A 30 20.04 -5.36 1.15
C GLU A 30 21.04 -5.87 0.11
N ALA A 31 21.46 -7.13 0.21
CA ALA A 31 22.38 -7.74 -0.74
C ALA A 31 21.82 -7.72 -2.17
N PHE A 32 20.53 -8.02 -2.35
CA PHE A 32 19.88 -7.98 -3.66
C PHE A 32 19.92 -6.58 -4.26
N LEU A 33 19.57 -5.55 -3.49
CA LEU A 33 19.54 -4.15 -3.94
C LEU A 33 20.96 -3.65 -4.30
N VAL A 34 21.94 -3.91 -3.45
CA VAL A 34 23.35 -3.53 -3.69
C VAL A 34 23.91 -4.23 -4.92
N ASN A 35 23.61 -5.52 -5.11
CA ASN A 35 24.03 -6.26 -6.30
C ASN A 35 23.39 -5.75 -7.59
N ARG A 36 22.26 -5.02 -7.51
CA ARG A 36 21.66 -4.32 -8.66
C ARG A 36 22.22 -2.91 -8.87
N GLY A 37 23.21 -2.51 -8.08
CA GLY A 37 23.82 -1.18 -8.16
C GLY A 37 22.97 -0.07 -7.55
N PHE A 38 21.97 -0.41 -6.74
CA PHE A 38 21.12 0.59 -6.09
C PHE A 38 21.80 1.13 -4.83
N TYR A 39 21.52 2.39 -4.51
CA TYR A 39 22.10 3.08 -3.37
C TYR A 39 21.11 3.14 -2.21
N ILE A 40 21.40 2.43 -1.12
CA ILE A 40 20.62 2.53 0.11
C ILE A 40 21.03 3.82 0.83
N ARG A 41 20.09 4.76 0.97
CA ARG A 41 20.29 6.08 1.60
C ARG A 41 19.91 6.10 3.06
N THR A 42 18.84 5.38 3.39
CA THR A 42 18.31 5.31 4.75
C THR A 42 18.01 3.84 5.06
N GLN A 43 18.33 3.41 6.26
CA GLN A 43 17.98 2.09 6.79
C GLN A 43 17.51 2.25 8.24
N ARG A 44 16.38 1.63 8.56
CA ARG A 44 15.78 1.67 9.90
C ARG A 44 15.21 0.31 10.27
N CYS A 45 15.07 0.09 11.56
CA CYS A 45 14.42 -1.06 12.15
C CYS A 45 13.33 -0.54 13.10
N VAL A 46 12.10 -1.04 12.95
CA VAL A 46 10.94 -0.61 13.75
C VAL A 46 10.15 -1.85 14.16
N ASN A 47 9.78 -1.95 15.43
CA ASN A 47 8.96 -3.06 15.92
C ASN A 47 7.46 -2.78 15.77
N GLY A 48 6.65 -3.83 15.85
CA GLY A 48 5.20 -3.72 15.68
C GLY A 48 4.50 -2.82 16.70
N GLN A 49 4.97 -2.77 17.95
CA GLN A 49 4.37 -1.90 18.98
C GLN A 49 4.59 -0.41 18.68
N THR A 50 5.75 -0.04 18.13
CA THR A 50 6.01 1.33 17.66
C THR A 50 5.12 1.65 16.46
N LEU A 51 5.02 0.76 15.48
CA LEU A 51 4.11 0.94 14.32
C LEU A 51 2.66 1.13 14.77
N HIS A 52 2.23 0.34 15.75
CA HIS A 52 0.88 0.42 16.31
C HIS A 52 0.62 1.74 17.04
N SER A 53 1.50 2.12 17.97
CA SER A 53 1.31 3.33 18.78
C SER A 53 1.34 4.62 17.96
N GLN A 54 2.04 4.62 16.82
CA GLN A 54 2.10 5.73 15.88
C GLN A 54 1.02 5.69 14.80
N GLY A 55 0.23 4.60 14.71
CA GLY A 55 -0.73 4.40 13.62
C GLY A 55 -0.08 4.40 12.23
N THR A 56 1.18 3.95 12.14
CA THR A 56 2.01 4.10 10.94
C THR A 56 1.40 3.42 9.73
N MET A 57 0.83 2.22 9.89
CA MET A 57 0.29 1.46 8.76
C MET A 57 -1.02 2.06 8.24
N ASP A 58 -1.84 2.65 9.12
CA ASP A 58 -3.06 3.37 8.70
C ASP A 58 -2.72 4.62 7.90
N GLN A 59 -1.66 5.34 8.29
CA GLN A 59 -1.17 6.51 7.57
C GLN A 59 -0.50 6.13 6.24
N HIS A 60 0.29 5.06 6.23
CA HIS A 60 0.98 4.58 5.03
C HIS A 60 -0.02 4.08 3.98
N TYR A 61 -0.98 3.24 4.37
CA TYR A 61 -2.02 2.71 3.50
C TYR A 61 -3.32 3.53 3.57
N VAL A 62 -3.23 4.85 3.74
CA VAL A 62 -4.40 5.74 3.94
C VAL A 62 -5.48 5.59 2.87
N VAL A 63 -5.05 5.29 1.64
CA VAL A 63 -5.92 5.06 0.48
C VAL A 63 -6.88 3.88 0.71
N TYR A 64 -6.45 2.85 1.46
CA TYR A 64 -7.26 1.67 1.76
C TYR A 64 -7.83 1.68 3.18
N SER A 65 -7.03 2.11 4.16
CA SER A 65 -7.36 2.06 5.58
C SER A 65 -8.56 2.94 5.93
N LYS A 66 -8.68 4.11 5.30
CA LYS A 66 -9.74 5.06 5.63
C LYS A 66 -11.13 4.45 5.41
N ALA A 67 -11.41 3.86 4.24
CA ALA A 67 -12.72 3.27 3.96
C ALA A 67 -13.06 2.07 4.88
N VAL A 68 -12.06 1.37 5.39
CA VAL A 68 -12.21 0.26 6.34
C VAL A 68 -12.61 0.75 7.73
N ARG A 69 -12.10 1.91 8.14
CA ARG A 69 -12.16 2.41 9.52
C ARG A 69 -13.14 3.57 9.76
N LEU A 70 -13.76 4.13 8.71
CA LEU A 70 -14.73 5.22 8.88
C LEU A 70 -15.83 4.83 9.88
N GLU A 71 -16.30 5.79 10.67
CA GLU A 71 -17.45 5.59 11.57
C GLU A 71 -18.75 5.38 10.79
N THR A 72 -18.85 5.96 9.59
CA THR A 72 -19.97 5.76 8.67
C THR A 72 -19.51 5.95 7.23
N LEU A 73 -20.08 5.14 6.33
CA LEU A 73 -19.89 5.28 4.89
C LEU A 73 -20.52 6.56 4.32
N ASP A 74 -21.35 7.29 5.07
CA ASP A 74 -21.92 8.56 4.61
C ASP A 74 -20.86 9.66 4.39
N THR A 75 -19.70 9.51 5.05
CA THR A 75 -18.56 10.42 4.90
C THR A 75 -17.59 9.98 3.80
N LEU A 76 -17.82 8.81 3.19
CA LEU A 76 -17.02 8.32 2.08
C LEU A 76 -17.47 9.00 0.79
N VAL A 77 -16.56 9.73 0.15
CA VAL A 77 -16.84 10.36 -1.15
C VAL A 77 -16.85 9.30 -2.25
N MET A 78 -18.01 9.10 -2.86
CA MET A 78 -18.23 8.20 -3.99
C MET A 78 -18.31 8.98 -5.29
N SER A 79 -17.60 8.50 -6.32
CA SER A 79 -17.73 9.01 -7.68
C SER A 79 -18.98 8.42 -8.37
N GLU A 80 -19.59 9.16 -9.29
CA GLU A 80 -20.72 8.66 -10.10
C GLU A 80 -20.34 7.38 -10.86
N ALA A 81 -19.15 7.36 -11.48
CA ALA A 81 -18.62 6.17 -12.15
C ALA A 81 -18.34 5.00 -11.18
N GLY A 82 -18.06 5.28 -9.91
CA GLY A 82 -17.92 4.25 -8.89
C GLY A 82 -19.26 3.63 -8.51
N LEU A 83 -20.27 4.46 -8.25
CA LEU A 83 -21.63 4.02 -7.96
C LEU A 83 -22.20 3.17 -9.13
N ALA A 84 -22.02 3.64 -10.37
CA ALA A 84 -22.44 2.91 -11.56
C ALA A 84 -21.73 1.55 -11.70
N ARG A 85 -20.41 1.48 -11.47
CA ARG A 85 -19.67 0.21 -11.49
C ARG A 85 -20.14 -0.77 -10.43
N PHE A 86 -20.45 -0.27 -9.22
CA PHE A 86 -20.99 -1.10 -8.16
C PHE A 86 -22.35 -1.69 -8.56
N GLU A 87 -23.26 -0.85 -9.04
CA GLU A 87 -24.60 -1.26 -9.46
C GLU A 87 -24.57 -2.23 -10.64
N GLU A 88 -23.74 -1.97 -11.65
CA GLU A 88 -23.55 -2.88 -12.79
C GLU A 88 -23.05 -4.25 -12.34
N ARG A 89 -22.12 -4.30 -11.38
CA ARG A 89 -21.52 -5.55 -10.92
C ARG A 89 -22.42 -6.37 -10.02
N PHE A 90 -23.20 -5.72 -9.17
CA PHE A 90 -23.94 -6.38 -8.10
C PHE A 90 -25.46 -6.35 -8.29
N GLY A 91 -25.97 -5.59 -9.26
CA GLY A 91 -27.39 -5.47 -9.55
C GLY A 91 -28.18 -4.76 -8.44
N ALA A 92 -27.50 -4.03 -7.55
CA ALA A 92 -28.07 -3.32 -6.43
C ALA A 92 -27.37 -1.97 -6.24
N SER A 93 -28.13 -0.95 -5.81
CA SER A 93 -27.55 0.37 -5.57
C SER A 93 -26.77 0.40 -4.25
N TRP A 94 -25.68 1.18 -4.23
CA TRP A 94 -24.85 1.39 -3.03
C TRP A 94 -25.68 1.82 -1.80
N GLU A 95 -26.62 2.74 -2.01
CA GLU A 95 -27.46 3.27 -0.92
C GLU A 95 -28.51 2.26 -0.43
N ASP A 96 -29.04 1.41 -1.30
CA ASP A 96 -29.99 0.38 -0.86
C ASP A 96 -29.29 -0.71 -0.05
N GLU A 97 -28.06 -1.09 -0.42
CA GLU A 97 -27.25 -2.04 0.35
C GLU A 97 -26.80 -1.49 1.71
N LYS A 98 -26.52 -0.17 1.78
CA LYS A 98 -26.31 0.52 3.06
C LYS A 98 -27.56 0.47 3.93
N LYS A 99 -28.73 0.81 3.39
CA LYS A 99 -30.01 0.79 4.12
C LYS A 99 -30.40 -0.62 4.57
N ALA A 100 -30.14 -1.63 3.73
CA ALA A 100 -30.34 -3.04 4.07
C ALA A 100 -29.37 -3.54 5.15
N GLY A 101 -28.33 -2.75 5.48
CA GLY A 101 -27.34 -3.11 6.48
C GLY A 101 -26.42 -4.25 6.03
N ARG A 102 -26.27 -4.45 4.72
CA ARG A 102 -25.31 -5.38 4.09
C ARG A 102 -24.04 -4.68 3.63
N LEU A 103 -24.07 -3.37 3.42
CA LEU A 103 -22.90 -2.55 3.12
C LEU A 103 -22.60 -1.60 4.29
N MET A 104 -21.44 -1.78 4.90
CA MET A 104 -20.92 -0.97 6.02
C MET A 104 -19.39 -0.96 5.96
N THR A 105 -18.73 -0.24 6.86
CA THR A 105 -17.27 -0.33 6.92
C THR A 105 -16.84 -1.72 7.41
N THR A 106 -15.65 -2.15 7.02
CA THR A 106 -15.18 -3.49 7.39
C THR A 106 -14.99 -3.64 8.90
N ASP A 107 -14.57 -2.59 9.61
CA ASP A 107 -14.52 -2.59 11.07
C ASP A 107 -15.92 -2.75 11.69
N GLN A 108 -16.94 -2.10 11.14
CA GLN A 108 -18.33 -2.27 11.57
C GLN A 108 -18.84 -3.70 11.29
N LEU A 109 -18.49 -4.28 10.15
CA LEU A 109 -18.88 -5.64 9.81
C LEU A 109 -18.28 -6.64 10.80
N ILE A 110 -16.97 -6.53 11.07
CA ILE A 110 -16.26 -7.36 12.06
C ILE A 110 -16.97 -7.26 13.41
N ALA A 111 -17.23 -6.04 13.89
CA ALA A 111 -17.87 -5.82 15.19
C ALA A 111 -19.31 -6.35 15.25
N LYS A 112 -20.12 -6.09 14.20
CA LYS A 112 -21.55 -6.45 14.15
C LYS A 112 -21.76 -7.96 14.06
N LYS A 113 -20.89 -8.67 13.34
CA LYS A 113 -21.00 -10.11 13.10
C LYS A 113 -20.09 -10.95 14.01
N GLY A 114 -19.19 -10.31 14.79
CA GLY A 114 -18.25 -10.99 15.66
C GLY A 114 -17.22 -11.82 14.89
N LEU A 115 -16.77 -11.34 13.72
CA LEU A 115 -15.87 -12.08 12.84
C LEU A 115 -14.45 -12.10 13.40
N ALA A 116 -13.77 -13.24 13.33
CA ALA A 116 -12.32 -13.27 13.45
C ALA A 116 -11.70 -12.64 12.19
N ILE A 117 -10.64 -11.85 12.37
CA ILE A 117 -9.93 -11.19 11.27
C ILE A 117 -9.35 -12.21 10.28
N THR A 118 -8.93 -13.39 10.78
CA THR A 118 -8.46 -14.51 9.95
C THR A 118 -9.57 -15.05 9.04
N ASP A 119 -10.80 -15.18 9.54
CA ASP A 119 -11.92 -15.71 8.76
C ASP A 119 -12.35 -14.71 7.68
N LEU A 120 -12.33 -13.41 8.01
CA LEU A 120 -12.54 -12.34 7.04
C LEU A 120 -11.48 -12.38 5.93
N LEU A 121 -10.20 -12.55 6.29
CA LEU A 121 -9.11 -12.62 5.31
C LEU A 121 -9.27 -13.83 4.39
N HIS A 122 -9.55 -15.03 4.92
CA HIS A 122 -9.75 -16.22 4.08
C HIS A 122 -10.92 -16.03 3.11
N ALA A 123 -12.06 -15.54 3.60
CA ALA A 123 -13.20 -15.26 2.74
C ALA A 123 -12.87 -14.20 1.67
N TRP A 124 -12.07 -13.18 1.99
CA TRP A 124 -11.60 -12.19 1.04
C TRP A 124 -10.68 -12.79 -0.03
N GLU A 125 -9.71 -13.60 0.37
CA GLU A 125 -8.77 -14.26 -0.55
C GLU A 125 -9.52 -15.21 -1.51
N ASP A 126 -10.57 -15.91 -1.04
CA ASP A 126 -11.44 -16.72 -1.90
C ASP A 126 -12.15 -15.85 -2.97
N GLN A 127 -12.67 -14.68 -2.58
CA GLN A 127 -13.27 -13.73 -3.54
C GLN A 127 -12.22 -13.19 -4.51
N LEU A 128 -10.99 -12.93 -4.05
CA LEU A 128 -9.92 -12.44 -4.90
C LEU A 128 -9.50 -13.50 -5.93
N ALA A 129 -9.30 -14.75 -5.48
CA ALA A 129 -8.89 -15.87 -6.32
C ALA A 129 -9.95 -16.23 -7.38
N SER A 130 -11.23 -16.07 -7.04
CA SER A 130 -12.36 -16.30 -7.96
C SER A 130 -12.71 -15.10 -8.84
N GLY A 131 -11.93 -14.01 -8.78
CA GLY A 131 -12.17 -12.80 -9.57
C GLY A 131 -13.45 -12.05 -9.18
N GLN A 132 -13.92 -12.25 -7.95
CA GLN A 132 -15.17 -11.67 -7.45
C GLN A 132 -15.00 -10.30 -6.78
N THR A 133 -13.76 -9.87 -6.54
CA THR A 133 -13.47 -8.50 -6.08
C THR A 133 -13.65 -7.48 -7.21
N LEU A 134 -14.13 -6.28 -6.87
CA LEU A 134 -14.34 -5.16 -7.77
C LEU A 134 -13.62 -3.92 -7.25
N LYS A 135 -12.74 -3.31 -8.05
CA LYS A 135 -12.25 -1.94 -7.80
C LYS A 135 -13.37 -0.96 -8.19
N VAL A 136 -14.19 -0.57 -7.21
CA VAL A 136 -15.30 0.38 -7.36
C VAL A 136 -14.78 1.76 -7.70
N GLN A 137 -13.70 2.20 -7.05
CA GLN A 137 -12.93 3.40 -7.40
C GLN A 137 -11.51 3.29 -6.83
N SER A 138 -10.64 4.26 -7.11
CA SER A 138 -9.28 4.25 -6.55
C SER A 138 -9.32 4.22 -5.02
N GLY A 139 -8.60 3.27 -4.44
CA GLY A 139 -8.60 2.97 -2.99
C GLY A 139 -9.79 2.18 -2.45
N LEU A 140 -10.77 1.82 -3.28
CA LEU A 140 -11.98 1.14 -2.83
C LEU A 140 -12.21 -0.14 -3.63
N ILE A 141 -11.86 -1.27 -3.03
CA ILE A 141 -12.12 -2.62 -3.54
C ILE A 141 -13.21 -3.25 -2.70
N VAL A 142 -14.21 -3.85 -3.35
CA VAL A 142 -15.36 -4.45 -2.69
C VAL A 142 -15.59 -5.87 -3.21
N ALA A 143 -16.00 -6.77 -2.33
CA ALA A 143 -16.56 -8.06 -2.71
C ALA A 143 -17.80 -8.35 -1.88
N PHE A 144 -18.80 -9.00 -2.46
CA PHE A 144 -19.90 -9.57 -1.69
C PHE A 144 -19.48 -10.95 -1.17
N VAL A 145 -19.59 -11.17 0.14
CA VAL A 145 -19.25 -12.45 0.76
C VAL A 145 -20.53 -13.08 1.28
N GLU A 146 -20.97 -14.14 0.61
CA GLU A 146 -22.23 -14.84 0.90
C GLU A 146 -22.27 -15.37 2.34
N ALA A 147 -21.15 -15.90 2.85
CA ALA A 147 -21.05 -16.39 4.23
C ALA A 147 -21.35 -15.32 5.29
N PHE A 148 -21.17 -14.04 4.95
CA PHE A 148 -21.45 -12.91 5.84
C PHE A 148 -22.79 -12.23 5.52
N ASP A 149 -23.38 -12.54 4.37
CA ASP A 149 -24.47 -11.79 3.74
C ASP A 149 -24.17 -10.28 3.75
N ALA A 150 -22.97 -9.92 3.29
CA ALA A 150 -22.45 -8.56 3.37
C ALA A 150 -21.39 -8.26 2.32
N TYR A 151 -21.28 -6.98 1.98
CA TYR A 151 -20.17 -6.43 1.22
C TYR A 151 -19.00 -6.15 2.15
N VAL A 152 -17.82 -6.64 1.75
CA VAL A 152 -16.55 -6.41 2.44
C VAL A 152 -15.77 -5.36 1.65
N ILE A 153 -15.31 -4.31 2.33
CA ILE A 153 -14.49 -3.24 1.75
C ILE A 153 -13.02 -3.49 2.10
N ASN A 154 -12.13 -3.56 1.11
CA ASN A 154 -10.69 -3.75 1.29
C ASN A 154 -10.35 -4.84 2.33
N GLY A 155 -10.97 -6.02 2.21
CA GLY A 155 -11.00 -7.04 3.28
C GLY A 155 -9.64 -7.61 3.69
N PHE A 156 -8.60 -7.41 2.87
CA PHE A 156 -7.22 -7.75 3.22
C PHE A 156 -6.64 -6.85 4.33
N TYR A 157 -7.13 -5.61 4.46
CA TYR A 157 -6.48 -4.56 5.23
C TYR A 157 -6.40 -4.85 6.75
N PRO A 158 -7.48 -5.28 7.43
CA PRO A 158 -7.43 -5.54 8.87
C PRO A 158 -6.35 -6.54 9.26
N ALA A 159 -6.28 -7.68 8.55
CA ALA A 159 -5.27 -8.71 8.81
C ALA A 159 -3.86 -8.23 8.50
N MET A 160 -3.67 -7.46 7.42
CA MET A 160 -2.37 -6.85 7.13
C MET A 160 -1.94 -5.92 8.27
N ALA A 161 -2.79 -4.99 8.70
CA ALA A 161 -2.48 -4.06 9.77
C ALA A 161 -2.18 -4.77 11.09
N GLU A 162 -2.98 -5.78 11.47
CA GLU A 162 -2.74 -6.59 12.67
C GLU A 162 -1.38 -7.28 12.65
N ARG A 163 -0.99 -7.87 11.51
CA ARG A 163 0.33 -8.49 11.35
C ARG A 163 1.47 -7.49 11.54
N PHE A 164 1.35 -6.28 11.01
CA PHE A 164 2.37 -5.25 11.22
C PHE A 164 2.44 -4.76 12.67
N HIS A 165 1.31 -4.71 13.37
CA HIS A 165 1.22 -4.26 14.76
C HIS A 165 1.60 -5.33 15.78
N HIS A 166 1.74 -6.58 15.35
CA HIS A 166 2.04 -7.71 16.23
C HIS A 166 3.37 -7.54 16.96
N ALA A 167 3.43 -8.06 18.19
CA ALA A 167 4.56 -7.86 19.08
C ALA A 167 5.87 -8.47 18.58
N ASP A 168 5.77 -9.56 17.82
CA ASP A 168 6.90 -10.26 17.21
C ASP A 168 7.27 -9.71 15.83
N ASN A 169 6.56 -8.69 15.33
CA ASN A 169 6.92 -8.07 14.06
C ASN A 169 8.13 -7.15 14.22
N VAL A 170 9.09 -7.33 13.31
CA VAL A 170 10.22 -6.43 13.11
C VAL A 170 10.23 -6.05 11.63
N MET A 171 10.03 -4.77 11.37
CA MET A 171 10.03 -4.20 10.03
C MET A 171 11.37 -3.50 9.78
N HIS A 172 12.05 -3.91 8.71
CA HIS A 172 13.22 -3.19 8.18
C HIS A 172 12.78 -2.29 7.05
N TYR A 173 13.09 -1.00 7.19
CA TYR A 173 12.72 0.06 6.27
C TYR A 173 13.96 0.58 5.55
N PHE A 174 13.83 0.85 4.25
CA PHE A 174 14.88 1.34 3.38
C PHE A 174 14.37 2.48 2.50
N VAL A 175 15.24 3.46 2.27
CA VAL A 175 15.11 4.41 1.15
C VAL A 175 16.21 4.09 0.16
N VAL A 176 15.85 3.79 -1.07
CA VAL A 176 16.78 3.37 -2.13
C VAL A 176 16.74 4.32 -3.30
N GLU A 177 17.92 4.64 -3.84
CA GLU A 177 18.07 5.44 -5.05
C GLU A 177 18.62 4.62 -6.21
N PHE A 178 18.11 4.90 -7.40
CA PHE A 178 18.56 4.28 -8.65
C PHE A 178 18.41 5.27 -9.81
N ASP A 179 19.28 5.16 -10.82
CA ASP A 179 19.21 5.99 -12.01
C ASP A 179 18.08 5.51 -12.94
N SER A 180 17.17 6.40 -13.31
CA SER A 180 16.08 6.12 -14.26
C SER A 180 16.58 5.66 -15.63
N ALA A 181 17.81 5.99 -16.01
CA ALA A 181 18.42 5.52 -17.24
C ALA A 181 18.80 4.03 -17.19
N ASP A 182 19.12 3.51 -16.01
CA ASP A 182 19.49 2.10 -15.80
C ASP A 182 18.27 1.26 -15.39
N CYS A 183 17.34 1.84 -14.64
CA CYS A 183 16.13 1.18 -14.19
C CYS A 183 14.97 2.18 -14.07
N SER A 184 13.97 2.04 -14.94
CA SER A 184 12.73 2.80 -14.81
C SER A 184 11.96 2.41 -13.53
N TRP A 185 11.08 3.28 -13.04
CA TRP A 185 10.23 2.92 -11.90
C TRP A 185 9.32 1.72 -12.19
N GLU A 186 8.80 1.62 -13.41
CA GLU A 186 8.04 0.46 -13.89
C GLU A 186 8.87 -0.83 -13.80
N SER A 187 10.10 -0.83 -14.33
CA SER A 187 11.02 -1.98 -14.26
C SER A 187 11.39 -2.30 -12.82
N PHE A 188 11.59 -1.30 -11.97
CA PHE A 188 11.81 -1.49 -10.54
C PHE A 188 10.66 -2.27 -9.89
N ARG A 189 9.41 -1.89 -10.16
CA ARG A 189 8.22 -2.55 -9.62
C ARG A 189 8.01 -3.96 -10.18
N LYS A 190 8.10 -4.13 -11.50
CA LYS A 190 7.70 -5.37 -12.18
C LYS A 190 8.80 -6.42 -12.25
N GLU A 191 10.05 -5.98 -12.42
CA GLU A 191 11.18 -6.87 -12.73
C GLU A 191 12.17 -6.98 -11.57
N VAL A 192 12.44 -5.88 -10.86
CA VAL A 192 13.40 -5.87 -9.73
C VAL A 192 12.73 -6.39 -8.46
N LEU A 193 11.65 -5.76 -8.01
CA LEU A 193 10.86 -6.25 -6.88
C LEU A 193 10.08 -7.51 -7.26
N GLY A 194 9.49 -7.52 -8.46
CA GLY A 194 8.59 -8.58 -8.92
C GLY A 194 7.13 -8.23 -8.67
N VAL A 195 6.20 -8.78 -9.46
CA VAL A 195 4.76 -8.53 -9.28
C VAL A 195 4.26 -8.93 -7.88
N THR A 196 3.15 -8.33 -7.44
CA THR A 196 2.61 -8.48 -6.08
C THR A 196 2.40 -9.93 -5.66
N ASN A 197 1.84 -10.77 -6.54
CA ASN A 197 1.72 -12.20 -6.26
C ASN A 197 3.09 -12.86 -6.49
N SER A 198 3.78 -13.19 -5.39
CA SER A 198 5.16 -13.68 -5.42
C SER A 198 5.32 -15.04 -6.13
N SER A 199 4.28 -15.86 -6.20
CA SER A 199 4.29 -17.11 -6.98
C SER A 199 4.23 -16.89 -8.49
N LYS A 200 3.83 -15.69 -8.92
CA LYS A 200 3.82 -15.24 -10.32
C LYS A 200 4.97 -14.29 -10.67
N ALA A 201 5.81 -13.95 -9.68
CA ALA A 201 6.94 -13.06 -9.89
C ALA A 201 8.05 -13.74 -10.70
N ALA A 202 8.76 -12.97 -11.53
CA ALA A 202 9.88 -13.49 -12.30
C ALA A 202 10.94 -14.09 -11.36
N PRO A 203 11.53 -15.27 -11.67
CA PRO A 203 12.53 -15.90 -10.78
C PRO A 203 13.77 -15.04 -10.49
N THR A 204 14.05 -14.06 -11.34
CA THR A 204 15.16 -13.11 -11.18
C THR A 204 14.84 -11.92 -10.26
N SER A 205 13.56 -11.71 -9.95
CA SER A 205 13.08 -10.63 -9.07
C SER A 205 13.22 -11.00 -7.60
N LEU A 206 13.23 -10.00 -6.71
CA LEU A 206 13.35 -10.19 -5.26
C LEU A 206 12.24 -11.09 -4.71
N ARG A 207 10.97 -10.81 -5.05
CA ARG A 207 9.82 -11.63 -4.62
C ARG A 207 9.87 -13.04 -5.19
N GLY A 208 10.32 -13.20 -6.44
CA GLY A 208 10.45 -14.51 -7.07
C GLY A 208 11.52 -15.38 -6.39
N GLN A 209 12.68 -14.81 -6.07
CA GLN A 209 13.74 -15.51 -5.34
C GLN A 209 13.30 -15.89 -3.94
N LEU A 210 12.66 -14.96 -3.21
CA LEU A 210 12.17 -15.22 -1.86
C LEU A 210 11.05 -16.28 -1.86
N PHE A 211 10.15 -16.28 -2.83
CA PHE A 211 9.09 -17.30 -2.94
C PHE A 211 9.65 -18.68 -3.29
N ALA A 212 10.67 -18.75 -4.15
CA ALA A 212 11.32 -20.02 -4.49
C ALA A 212 11.95 -20.69 -3.26
N ASP A 213 12.55 -19.90 -2.36
CA ASP A 213 13.15 -20.38 -1.13
C ASP A 213 12.13 -20.60 0.01
N PHE A 214 11.06 -19.79 0.04
CA PHE A 214 10.07 -19.73 1.11
C PHE A 214 8.63 -19.69 0.55
N PRO A 215 8.09 -20.79 -0.02
CA PRO A 215 6.78 -20.76 -0.67
C PRO A 215 5.65 -20.51 0.34
N VAL A 216 4.94 -19.39 0.23
CA VAL A 216 3.83 -19.04 1.13
C VAL A 216 2.45 -19.44 0.59
N GLU A 217 1.49 -19.67 1.48
CA GLU A 217 0.11 -20.01 1.13
C GLU A 217 -0.65 -18.85 0.46
N LEU A 218 -0.42 -17.62 0.94
CA LEU A 218 -1.06 -16.40 0.44
C LEU A 218 -0.05 -15.49 -0.27
N PRO A 219 0.46 -15.85 -1.47
CA PRO A 219 1.56 -15.14 -2.13
C PRO A 219 1.24 -13.72 -2.58
N GLY A 220 -0.03 -13.29 -2.56
CA GLY A 220 -0.42 -11.89 -2.74
C GLY A 220 -0.21 -11.04 -1.49
N SER A 221 -0.62 -11.55 -0.32
CA SER A 221 -0.50 -10.88 0.97
C SER A 221 0.91 -10.97 1.54
N ASP A 222 1.43 -12.22 1.61
CA ASP A 222 2.71 -12.60 2.23
C ASP A 222 3.87 -12.56 1.23
N ASN A 223 3.93 -11.47 0.45
CA ASN A 223 4.90 -11.28 -0.63
C ASN A 223 6.22 -10.61 -0.18
N PHE A 224 6.58 -10.81 1.09
CA PHE A 224 7.86 -10.45 1.75
C PHE A 224 8.23 -8.97 1.86
N VAL A 225 7.94 -8.14 0.86
CA VAL A 225 8.39 -6.74 0.81
C VAL A 225 7.32 -5.83 0.22
N HIS A 226 7.20 -4.63 0.78
CA HIS A 226 6.58 -3.48 0.14
C HIS A 226 7.58 -2.74 -0.74
N GLY A 227 7.08 -2.05 -1.75
CA GLY A 227 7.83 -1.06 -2.50
C GLY A 227 6.90 0.00 -3.08
N SER A 228 7.20 1.27 -2.82
CA SER A 228 6.40 2.43 -3.24
C SER A 228 6.01 2.37 -4.72
N ALA A 229 4.75 2.67 -5.07
CA ALA A 229 4.26 2.48 -6.43
C ALA A 229 4.73 3.56 -7.41
N GLY A 230 5.02 4.77 -6.92
CA GLY A 230 5.56 5.88 -7.72
C GLY A 230 6.32 6.92 -6.88
N PRO A 231 6.96 7.91 -7.52
CA PRO A 231 7.81 8.89 -6.84
C PRO A 231 7.07 9.77 -5.83
N LEU A 232 5.84 10.20 -6.16
CA LEU A 232 5.05 11.03 -5.25
C LEU A 232 4.59 10.24 -4.02
N GLU A 233 4.10 9.02 -4.23
CA GLU A 233 3.71 8.13 -3.16
C GLU A 233 4.92 7.75 -2.30
N GLY A 234 6.06 7.40 -2.90
CA GLY A 234 7.30 7.13 -2.17
C GLY A 234 7.72 8.30 -1.28
N PHE A 235 7.61 9.54 -1.73
CA PHE A 235 7.86 10.71 -0.89
C PHE A 235 6.83 10.85 0.26
N ALA A 236 5.55 10.60 0.00
CA ALA A 236 4.51 10.61 1.03
C ALA A 236 4.75 9.51 2.08
N GLU A 237 5.16 8.31 1.65
CA GLU A 237 5.52 7.20 2.53
C GLU A 237 6.73 7.56 3.41
N ARG A 238 7.77 8.20 2.86
CA ARG A 238 8.90 8.69 3.66
C ARG A 238 8.43 9.61 4.78
N LEU A 239 7.49 10.52 4.50
CA LEU A 239 6.92 11.38 5.53
C LEU A 239 6.21 10.56 6.63
N VAL A 240 5.47 9.52 6.27
CA VAL A 240 4.84 8.66 7.29
C VAL A 240 5.87 7.97 8.18
N HIS A 241 6.94 7.44 7.59
CA HIS A 241 7.90 6.60 8.31
C HIS A 241 8.99 7.40 9.02
N GLU A 242 9.42 8.55 8.50
CA GLU A 242 10.53 9.37 9.01
C GLU A 242 10.03 10.61 9.78
N GLU A 243 10.60 10.84 10.97
CA GLU A 243 10.31 12.02 11.80
C GLU A 243 10.67 13.32 11.06
N GLU A 244 11.87 13.35 10.47
CA GLU A 244 12.36 14.47 9.68
C GLU A 244 12.80 13.99 8.29
N VAL A 245 12.05 14.38 7.26
CA VAL A 245 12.46 14.20 5.86
C VAL A 245 13.08 15.51 5.39
N GLY A 246 14.40 15.51 5.22
CA GLY A 246 15.09 16.60 4.54
C GLY A 246 14.63 16.67 3.08
N LEU A 247 13.95 17.74 2.68
CA LEU A 247 13.44 17.89 1.30
C LEU A 247 14.54 17.72 0.24
N ALA A 248 15.74 18.21 0.53
CA ALA A 248 16.92 18.07 -0.33
C ALA A 248 17.39 16.60 -0.53
N THR A 249 16.88 15.66 0.26
CA THR A 249 17.24 14.23 0.18
C THR A 249 16.34 13.44 -0.76
N SER A 250 15.42 14.06 -1.50
CA SER A 250 14.59 13.36 -2.48
C SER A 250 14.32 14.24 -3.71
N PRO A 251 14.18 13.66 -4.92
CA PRO A 251 13.81 14.42 -6.12
C PRO A 251 12.50 15.20 -5.95
N ILE A 252 11.48 14.56 -5.38
CA ILE A 252 10.17 15.18 -5.13
C ILE A 252 10.25 16.24 -4.04
N GLY A 253 11.01 16.01 -2.97
CA GLY A 253 11.25 17.02 -1.94
C GLY A 253 11.94 18.26 -2.48
N VAL A 254 12.97 18.11 -3.33
CA VAL A 254 13.64 19.23 -4.00
C VAL A 254 12.67 20.01 -4.89
N TYR A 255 11.81 19.30 -5.64
CA TYR A 255 10.77 19.92 -6.45
C TYR A 255 9.79 20.74 -5.60
N LEU A 256 9.26 20.16 -4.53
CA LEU A 256 8.34 20.84 -3.59
C LEU A 256 9.01 22.06 -2.95
N GLN A 257 10.26 21.93 -2.52
CA GLN A 257 11.02 23.03 -1.92
C GLN A 257 11.17 24.22 -2.88
N ARG A 258 11.45 23.97 -4.16
CA ARG A 258 11.53 25.03 -5.19
C ARG A 258 10.20 25.74 -5.42
N ARG A 259 9.09 25.08 -5.12
CA ARG A 259 7.73 25.65 -5.17
C ARG A 259 7.28 26.28 -3.84
N GLY A 260 8.18 26.40 -2.86
CA GLY A 260 7.88 26.97 -1.55
C GLY A 260 7.00 26.07 -0.67
N VAL A 261 6.96 24.76 -0.95
CA VAL A 261 6.16 23.78 -0.21
C VAL A 261 7.06 23.05 0.78
N SER A 262 6.76 23.18 2.08
CA SER A 262 7.46 22.46 3.14
C SER A 262 6.92 21.03 3.30
N ALA A 263 7.67 20.15 3.98
CA ALA A 263 7.18 18.82 4.37
C ALA A 263 5.87 18.91 5.19
N VAL A 264 5.78 19.88 6.11
CA VAL A 264 4.58 20.13 6.93
C VAL A 264 3.40 20.55 6.04
N THR A 265 3.64 21.47 5.11
CA THR A 265 2.62 21.94 4.16
C THR A 265 2.11 20.79 3.30
N PHE A 266 3.00 19.95 2.77
CA PHE A 266 2.63 18.79 1.97
C PHE A 266 1.81 17.77 2.78
N ARG A 267 2.22 17.45 4.01
CA ARG A 267 1.44 16.55 4.91
C ARG A 267 0.03 17.10 5.15
N ALA A 268 -0.09 18.38 5.46
CA ALA A 268 -1.38 19.03 5.68
C ALA A 268 -2.24 19.02 4.40
N TRP A 269 -1.63 19.26 3.25
CA TRP A 269 -2.29 19.16 1.95
C TRP A 269 -2.80 17.73 1.68
N SER A 270 -1.99 16.70 1.90
CA SER A 270 -2.40 15.31 1.68
C SER A 270 -3.55 14.91 2.61
N ALA A 271 -3.50 15.33 3.88
CA ALA A 271 -4.51 14.98 4.88
C ALA A 271 -5.89 15.57 4.60
N ARG A 272 -5.97 16.75 3.98
CA ARG A 272 -7.26 17.40 3.61
C ARG A 272 -7.88 16.85 2.32
N LYS A 273 -7.14 16.09 1.51
CA LYS A 273 -7.65 15.62 0.23
C LYS A 273 -8.69 14.51 0.42
N PRO A 274 -9.80 14.53 -0.36
CA PRO A 274 -10.64 13.35 -0.50
C PRO A 274 -9.78 12.16 -0.96
N ILE A 275 -10.00 10.98 -0.38
CA ILE A 275 -9.18 9.80 -0.68
C ILE A 275 -9.23 9.43 -2.15
N VAL A 276 -10.40 9.58 -2.78
CA VAL A 276 -10.55 9.33 -4.22
C VAL A 276 -9.65 10.23 -5.07
N GLU A 277 -9.49 11.51 -4.69
CA GLU A 277 -8.61 12.44 -5.40
C GLU A 277 -7.13 12.11 -5.16
N LEU A 278 -6.76 11.84 -3.91
CA LEU A 278 -5.38 11.48 -3.55
C LEU A 278 -4.96 10.18 -4.26
N ALA A 279 -5.81 9.16 -4.21
CA ALA A 279 -5.59 7.88 -4.86
C ALA A 279 -5.53 8.01 -6.39
N ALA A 280 -6.38 8.85 -7.00
CA ALA A 280 -6.30 9.12 -8.43
C ALA A 280 -4.98 9.81 -8.83
N LEU A 281 -4.45 10.69 -7.99
CA LEU A 281 -3.14 11.30 -8.24
C LEU A 281 -1.98 10.30 -8.08
N PHE A 282 -2.05 9.41 -7.10
CA PHE A 282 -1.09 8.32 -6.98
C PHE A 282 -1.17 7.38 -8.18
N ASP A 283 -2.37 6.94 -8.59
CA ASP A 283 -2.59 6.14 -9.81
C ASP A 283 -2.01 6.85 -11.06
N LEU A 284 -2.14 8.19 -11.16
CA LEU A 284 -1.63 8.98 -12.29
C LEU A 284 -0.09 9.07 -12.32
N THR A 285 0.56 8.94 -11.16
CA THR A 285 2.02 9.05 -10.99
C THR A 285 2.72 7.71 -10.75
N GLU A 286 1.96 6.63 -10.63
CA GLU A 286 2.44 5.26 -10.46
C GLU A 286 3.31 4.84 -11.64
N GLU A 287 4.39 4.10 -11.34
CA GLU A 287 5.32 3.50 -12.31
C GLU A 287 6.02 4.49 -13.27
N LYS A 288 5.91 5.80 -13.01
CA LYS A 288 6.64 6.87 -13.72
C LYS A 288 7.93 7.24 -13.01
N ASN A 289 8.94 7.68 -13.76
CA ASN A 289 10.16 8.22 -13.19
C ASN A 289 9.92 9.60 -12.55
N SER A 290 10.80 9.98 -11.63
CA SER A 290 10.67 11.24 -10.86
C SER A 290 10.50 12.49 -11.72
N ASP A 291 11.19 12.58 -12.85
CA ASP A 291 11.14 13.72 -13.77
C ASP A 291 9.87 13.72 -14.63
N GLU A 292 9.36 12.55 -15.02
CA GLU A 292 8.15 12.40 -15.82
C GLU A 292 6.89 12.90 -15.11
N ILE A 293 6.87 12.86 -13.77
CA ILE A 293 5.71 13.31 -13.01
C ILE A 293 5.68 14.81 -12.74
N LEU A 294 6.81 15.54 -12.87
CA LEU A 294 6.84 16.96 -12.51
C LEU A 294 5.82 17.81 -13.28
N PRO A 295 5.63 17.65 -14.60
CA PRO A 295 4.59 18.38 -15.34
C PRO A 295 3.17 18.08 -14.86
N ILE A 296 2.92 16.85 -14.38
CA ILE A 296 1.62 16.46 -13.79
C ILE A 296 1.40 17.22 -12.48
N LEU A 297 2.46 17.39 -11.69
CA LEU A 297 2.40 18.08 -10.40
C LEU A 297 2.33 19.61 -10.53
N ASP A 298 2.76 20.20 -11.65
CA ASP A 298 2.82 21.65 -11.85
C ASP A 298 1.46 22.34 -11.71
N VAL A 299 0.38 21.67 -12.12
CA VAL A 299 -1.00 22.20 -12.03
C VAL A 299 -1.62 22.04 -10.65
N ILE A 300 -0.95 21.35 -9.72
CA ILE A 300 -1.45 21.09 -8.37
C ILE A 300 -0.95 22.18 -7.44
N ASP A 301 -1.88 22.81 -6.71
CA ASP A 301 -1.51 23.68 -5.58
C ASP A 301 -1.39 22.84 -4.30
N PHE A 302 -0.15 22.73 -3.82
CA PHE A 302 0.19 22.00 -2.59
C PHE A 302 0.12 22.88 -1.33
N ARG A 303 -0.16 24.19 -1.45
CA ARG A 303 -0.16 25.14 -0.33
C ARG A 303 -1.49 25.19 0.41
#